data_AF-A0A438JCA3-F1
#
_entry.id   AF-A0A438JCA3-F1
#
_cell.length_a   1.000
_cell.length_b   1.000
_cell.length_c   1.000
_cell.angle_alpha   90.00
_cell.angle_beta   90.00
_cell.angle_gamma   90.00
#
_symmetry.space_group_name_H-M   'P 1'
#
loop_
_entity.id
_entity.type
_entity.pdbx_description
1 polymer ?
#
loop_
_entity_poly.entity_id
_entity_poly.type
_entity_poly.pdbx_seq_one_letter_code
_entity_poly.pdbx_strand_id
1 'polypeptide(L)' 'MILDVAVSLAKVADVNRNVGNEDVAINGFEEAIKLLESLTLSSEEAGLEQRRLSVMEFLNKQIAEKTT' A
#
# COMPACT_ATOMS: atom_id res chain seq x y z
N MET A 1 5.41 -12.46 -3.90
CA MET A 1 4.06 -12.23 -4.46
C MET A 1 3.85 -10.72 -4.62
N ILE A 2 2.92 -10.24 -5.48
CA ILE A 2 2.64 -8.79 -5.65
C ILE A 2 2.35 -8.11 -4.29
N LEU A 3 1.65 -8.81 -3.40
CA LEU A 3 1.37 -8.33 -2.04
C LEU A 3 2.65 -8.05 -1.22
N ASP A 4 3.67 -8.90 -1.31
CA ASP A 4 4.93 -8.68 -0.58
C ASP A 4 5.70 -7.46 -1.10
N VAL A 5 5.59 -7.20 -2.42
CA VAL A 5 6.17 -6.01 -3.05
C VAL A 5 5.43 -4.76 -2.58
N ALA A 6 4.09 -4.77 -2.58
CA ALA A 6 3.29 -3.66 -2.08
C ALA A 6 3.60 -3.35 -0.60
N VAL A 7 3.75 -4.37 0.25
CA VAL A 7 4.15 -4.20 1.66
C VAL A 7 5.56 -3.62 1.78
N SER A 8 6.48 -4.02 0.90
CA SER A 8 7.85 -3.50 0.90
C SER A 8 7.88 -2.03 0.49
N LEU A 9 7.11 -1.64 -0.54
CA LEU A 9 6.95 -0.24 -0.95
C LEU A 9 6.33 0.60 0.18
N ALA A 10 5.30 0.09 0.85
CA ALA A 10 4.68 0.77 1.99
C ALA A 10 5.70 1.08 3.10
N LYS A 11 6.60 0.14 3.41
CA LYS A 11 7.66 0.35 4.40
C LYS A 11 8.69 1.39 3.95
N VAL A 12 9.07 1.38 2.67
CA VAL A 12 9.98 2.40 2.12
C VAL A 12 9.35 3.78 2.14
N ALA A 13 8.05 3.88 1.80
CA ALA A 13 7.29 5.10 1.89
C ALA A 13 7.20 5.63 3.33
N ASP A 14 6.92 4.75 4.29
CA ASP A 14 6.91 5.10 5.72
C ASP A 14 8.26 5.64 6.20
N VAL A 15 9.38 5.03 5.79
CA VAL A 15 10.73 5.58 6.05
C VAL A 15 10.91 6.96 5.44
N ASN A 16 10.45 7.19 4.21
CA ASN A 16 10.53 8.50 3.56
C ASN A 16 9.71 9.56 4.31
N ARG A 17 8.51 9.21 4.77
CA ARG A 17 7.66 10.09 5.61
C ARG A 17 8.38 10.45 6.90
N ASN A 18 8.97 9.47 7.58
CA ASN A 18 9.70 9.67 8.83
C ASN A 18 10.93 10.58 8.71
N VAL A 19 11.52 10.71 7.51
CA VAL A 19 12.63 11.64 7.25
C VAL A 19 12.18 12.97 6.63
N GLY A 20 10.87 13.23 6.56
CA GLY A 20 10.28 14.47 6.04
C GLY A 20 10.15 14.54 4.52
N ASN A 21 10.44 13.45 3.80
CA ASN A 21 10.28 13.35 2.35
C ASN A 21 8.83 12.98 1.99
N GLU A 22 7.88 13.82 2.37
CA GLU A 22 6.44 13.52 2.30
C GLU A 22 5.97 13.19 0.87
N ASP A 23 6.39 13.94 -0.15
CA ASP A 23 5.96 13.67 -1.53
C ASP A 23 6.47 12.32 -2.06
N VAL A 24 7.68 11.92 -1.66
CA VAL A 24 8.24 10.59 -1.99
C VAL A 24 7.45 9.49 -1.28
N ALA A 25 7.06 9.72 -0.03
CA ALA A 25 6.23 8.78 0.74
C ALA A 25 4.86 8.58 0.08
N ILE A 26 4.17 9.67 -0.27
CA ILE A 26 2.86 9.61 -0.93
C ILE A 26 2.96 8.85 -2.26
N ASN A 27 3.96 9.15 -3.10
CA ASN A 27 4.17 8.41 -4.35
C ASN A 27 4.37 6.90 -4.09
N GLY A 28 5.16 6.54 -3.08
CA GLY A 28 5.38 5.14 -2.73
C GLY A 28 4.11 4.43 -2.21
N PHE A 29 3.26 5.13 -1.44
CA PHE A 29 1.96 4.58 -1.02
C PHE A 29 1.01 4.40 -2.21
N GLU A 30 0.95 5.36 -3.14
CA GLU A 30 0.14 5.25 -4.36
C GLU A 30 0.60 4.11 -5.28
N GLU A 31 1.91 3.92 -5.44
CA GLU A 31 2.46 2.80 -6.20
C GLU A 31 2.09 1.45 -5.59
N ALA A 32 2.15 1.34 -4.25
CA ALA A 32 1.72 0.14 -3.54
C ALA A 32 0.22 -0.14 -3.77
N ILE A 33 -0.64 0.89 -3.75
CA ILE A 33 -2.07 0.75 -4.04
C ILE A 33 -2.29 0.25 -5.47
N LYS A 34 -1.66 0.87 -6.48
CA LYS A 34 -1.80 0.46 -7.89
C LYS A 34 -1.41 -1.01 -8.11
N LEU A 35 -0.36 -1.48 -7.43
CA LEU A 35 0.02 -2.89 -7.48
C LEU A 35 -1.06 -3.80 -6.88
N LEU A 36 -1.65 -3.42 -5.75
CA LEU A 36 -2.74 -4.19 -5.14
C LEU A 36 -4.01 -4.16 -6.01
N GLU A 37 -4.32 -3.05 -6.68
CA GLU A 37 -5.44 -2.96 -7.61
C GLU A 37 -5.26 -3.87 -8.83
N SER A 38 -4.03 -4.00 -9.34
CA SER A 38 -3.70 -4.90 -10.46
C SER A 38 -3.70 -6.39 -10.10
N LEU A 39 -3.65 -6.71 -8.81
CA LEU A 39 -3.62 -8.09 -8.33
C LEU A 39 -5.01 -8.73 -8.50
N THR A 40 -5.12 -9.65 -9.46
CA THR A 40 -6.30 -10.48 -9.66
C THR A 40 -6.15 -11.76 -8.84
N LEU A 41 -7.09 -12.02 -7.94
CA LEU A 41 -7.12 -13.23 -7.11
C LEU A 41 -8.34 -14.06 -7.46
N SER A 42 -8.17 -15.38 -7.38
CA SER A 42 -9.24 -16.35 -7.54
C SER A 42 -10.02 -16.54 -6.22
N SER A 43 -11.24 -17.07 -6.29
CA SER A 43 -12.09 -17.27 -5.10
C SER A 43 -11.50 -18.27 -4.08
N GLU A 44 -10.59 -19.15 -4.52
CA GLU A 44 -9.84 -20.09 -3.68
C GLU A 44 -8.75 -19.40 -2.84
N GLU A 45 -8.41 -18.15 -3.15
CA GLU A 45 -7.41 -17.33 -2.46
C GLU A 45 -8.04 -16.33 -1.46
N ALA A 46 -9.18 -16.68 -0.86
CA ALA A 46 -9.94 -15.79 0.03
C ALA A 46 -9.10 -15.18 1.17
N GLY A 47 -8.16 -15.94 1.75
CA GLY A 47 -7.26 -15.43 2.79
C GLY A 47 -6.27 -14.39 2.27
N LEU A 48 -5.84 -14.53 1.02
CA LEU A 48 -4.96 -13.57 0.37
C LEU A 48 -5.71 -12.29 -0.02
N GLU A 49 -6.97 -12.43 -0.46
CA GLU A 49 -7.85 -11.29 -0.75
C GLU A 49 -8.13 -10.47 0.51
N GLN A 50 -8.41 -11.10 1.65
CA GLN A 50 -8.55 -10.38 2.92
C GLN A 50 -7.29 -9.59 3.28
N ARG A 51 -6.11 -10.21 3.13
CA ARG A 51 -4.85 -9.53 3.40
C ARG A 51 -4.60 -8.36 2.45
N ARG A 52 -4.91 -8.53 1.15
CA ARG A 52 -4.85 -7.47 0.14
C ARG A 52 -5.72 -6.28 0.53
N LEU A 53 -6.97 -6.53 0.94
CA LEU A 53 -7.89 -5.48 1.38
C LEU A 53 -7.39 -4.75 2.64
N SER A 54 -6.89 -5.47 3.65
CA SER A 54 -6.35 -4.83 4.87
C SER A 54 -5.15 -3.93 4.58
N VAL A 55 -4.25 -4.34 3.69
CA VAL A 55 -3.10 -3.51 3.30
C VAL A 55 -3.58 -2.28 2.50
N MET A 56 -4.55 -2.46 1.60
CA MET A 56 -5.10 -1.36 0.81
C MET A 56 -5.81 -0.33 1.71
N GLU A 57 -6.56 -0.76 2.72
CA GLU A 57 -7.19 0.14 3.69
C GLU A 57 -6.14 0.93 4.48
N PHE A 58 -5.08 0.28 4.95
CA PHE A 58 -3.97 0.93 5.63
C PHE A 58 -3.32 2.02 4.76
N LEU A 59 -2.99 1.71 3.50
CA LEU A 59 -2.36 2.65 2.57
C LEU A 59 -3.25 3.87 2.28
N ASN A 60 -4.55 3.64 2.09
CA ASN A 60 -5.50 4.74 1.89
C ASN A 60 -5.58 5.69 3.09
N LYS A 61 -5.48 5.17 4.33
CA LYS A 61 -5.40 6.01 5.53
C LYS A 61 -4.14 6.86 5.55
N GLN A 62 -2.99 6.30 5.16
CA GLN A 62 -1.72 7.05 5.11
C GLN A 62 -1.80 8.25 4.17
N ILE A 63 -2.47 8.10 3.02
CA ILE A 63 -2.66 9.19 2.06
C ILE A 63 -3.69 10.21 2.57
N ALA A 64 -4.80 9.74 3.16
CA ALA A 64 -5.87 10.61 3.67
C ALA A 64 -5.43 11.51 4.83
N GLU A 65 -4.48 11.06 5.65
CA GLU A 65 -3.89 11.86 6.76
C GLU A 65 -3.22 13.16 6.28
N LYS A 66 -2.88 13.30 4.99
CA LYS A 66 -2.30 14.54 4.42
C LYS A 66 -3.37 15.58 4.02
N THR A 67 -4.63 15.17 3.85
CA THR A 67 -5.70 16.02 3.27
C THR A 67 -6.51 16.80 4.33
N THR A 68 -6.06 16.81 5.60
CA THR A 68 -6.67 17.58 6.70
C THR A 68 -5.64 18.52 7.30
#